data_AF-A0A183K9X8-F1
#
_entry.id   AF-A0A183K9X8-F1
#
_cell.length_a   1.000
_cell.length_b   1.000
_cell.length_c   1.000
_cell.angle_alpha   90.00
_cell.angle_beta   90.00
_cell.angle_gamma   90.00
#
_symmetry.space_group_name_H-M   'P 1'
#
loop_
_entity.id
_entity.type
_entity.pdbx_description
1 polymer ?
#
loop_
_entity_poly.entity_id
_entity_poly.type
_entity_poly.pdbx_seq_one_letter_code
_entity_poly.pdbx_strand_id
1 'polypeptide(L)'
;MHKPVDSNDDNFWDQFWAEHPMSIQDIFALIPAAEIRALRTEAPNNLATLCYKAIERIAQVSESASPTTKDQTTDFTVHSIPKSGPEGPEDMHTIDSCEYIWQSGVGFAQAPAVNVIHDSNRTEILKLILTCFSETIYLEQEEAHRSENRWVTFFTSTANRHALPLFASLLNVVCAYDPVGLGVPYNHLMFSDSREPLVEVALQILCITLEPDHVISSPTYSNASFRDLNSSHNHPCSDVDEQLSLNGTGMTSQNSGNGDVWNNEMNLFVNYMSRIHRDEDFAFILSGITRLLNNPLVQTYLPGSSKKVQMHQELLVFFWRICECNKKFMYYVLKSSQVLDLIVPILYHLNNSRNDQSRIGLIHVGVFILLLLSGERNFGVRLNKPYRHRSLLDVPVFTGTHADLLIIVCNELLVLL
;
A
#
# COMPACT_ATOMS: atom_id res chain seq x y z
N MET A 1 -4.67 -38.72 8.07
CA MET A 1 -3.35 -38.24 8.56
C MET A 1 -3.11 -38.40 10.07
N HIS A 2 -4.04 -38.98 10.87
CA HIS A 2 -3.88 -39.09 12.33
C HIS A 2 -2.88 -40.17 12.81
N LYS A 3 -2.45 -41.08 11.91
CA LYS A 3 -1.35 -42.01 12.19
C LYS A 3 -0.05 -41.41 11.64
N PRO A 4 1.11 -41.63 12.29
CA PRO A 4 2.39 -41.21 11.76
C PRO A 4 2.57 -41.71 10.32
N VAL A 5 2.86 -40.81 9.40
CA VAL A 5 3.16 -41.13 7.99
C VAL A 5 4.64 -40.88 7.77
N ASP A 6 5.32 -41.75 7.01
CA ASP A 6 6.72 -41.55 6.66
C ASP A 6 6.88 -40.30 5.78
N SER A 7 7.86 -39.47 6.07
CA SER A 7 8.15 -38.26 5.29
C SER A 7 8.62 -38.56 3.87
N ASN A 8 9.14 -39.76 3.62
CA ASN A 8 9.65 -40.20 2.33
C ASN A 8 8.61 -40.96 1.49
N ASP A 9 7.37 -41.10 1.96
CA ASP A 9 6.32 -41.78 1.19
C ASP A 9 5.71 -40.84 0.14
N ASP A 10 6.46 -40.58 -0.93
CA ASP A 10 6.04 -39.65 -1.99
C ASP A 10 4.71 -40.08 -2.63
N ASN A 11 4.43 -41.39 -2.74
CA ASN A 11 3.14 -41.88 -3.24
C ASN A 11 1.96 -41.45 -2.37
N PHE A 12 2.13 -41.30 -1.06
CA PHE A 12 1.11 -40.77 -0.17
C PHE A 12 0.98 -39.25 -0.33
N TRP A 13 2.09 -38.52 -0.33
CA TRP A 13 2.10 -37.06 -0.35
C TRP A 13 1.70 -36.47 -1.71
N ASP A 14 1.96 -37.16 -2.81
CA ASP A 14 1.60 -36.73 -4.16
C ASP A 14 0.09 -36.77 -4.43
N GLN A 15 -0.68 -37.53 -3.64
CA GLN A 15 -2.14 -37.59 -3.76
C GLN A 15 -2.82 -36.25 -3.49
N PHE A 16 -2.16 -35.36 -2.73
CA PHE A 16 -2.65 -34.01 -2.44
C PHE A 16 -2.43 -33.03 -3.60
N TRP A 17 -1.60 -33.40 -4.57
CA TRP A 17 -1.22 -32.58 -5.71
C TRP A 17 -1.79 -33.21 -6.99
N ALA A 18 -3.13 -33.18 -7.14
CA ALA A 18 -3.78 -33.76 -8.32
C ALA A 18 -3.26 -33.17 -9.65
N GLU A 19 -3.24 -33.97 -10.72
CA GLU A 19 -2.85 -33.54 -12.08
C GLU A 19 -3.79 -32.46 -12.67
N HIS A 20 -4.95 -32.24 -12.06
CA HIS A 20 -5.94 -31.25 -12.51
C HIS A 20 -5.98 -30.07 -11.53
N PRO A 21 -6.20 -28.83 -12.01
CA PRO A 21 -6.29 -27.66 -11.15
C PRO A 21 -7.49 -27.80 -10.22
N MET A 22 -7.22 -28.15 -8.97
CA MET A 22 -8.20 -28.12 -7.89
C MET A 22 -8.44 -26.67 -7.50
N SER A 23 -9.71 -26.27 -7.38
CA SER A 23 -10.00 -24.99 -6.73
C SER A 23 -9.59 -25.06 -5.26
N ILE A 24 -9.35 -23.91 -4.64
CA ILE A 24 -9.05 -23.87 -3.20
C ILE A 24 -10.20 -24.44 -2.36
N GLN A 25 -11.44 -24.29 -2.83
CA GLN A 25 -12.60 -24.92 -2.22
C GLN A 25 -12.50 -26.44 -2.25
N ASP A 26 -11.98 -27.03 -3.34
CA ASP A 26 -11.73 -28.46 -3.43
C ASP A 26 -10.64 -28.92 -2.46
N ILE A 27 -9.58 -28.11 -2.29
CA ILE A 27 -8.51 -28.38 -1.31
C ILE A 27 -9.05 -28.33 0.13
N PHE A 28 -9.85 -27.31 0.49
CA PHE A 28 -10.45 -27.22 1.81
C PHE A 28 -11.54 -28.29 2.05
N ALA A 29 -12.16 -28.81 1.00
CA ALA A 29 -13.04 -29.96 1.09
C ALA A 29 -12.25 -31.26 1.35
N LEU A 30 -11.06 -31.38 0.74
CA LEU A 30 -10.14 -32.52 0.94
C LEU A 30 -9.47 -32.51 2.33
N ILE A 31 -9.12 -31.33 2.85
CA ILE A 31 -8.52 -31.15 4.18
C ILE A 31 -9.27 -30.05 4.95
N PRO A 32 -10.37 -30.38 5.64
CA PRO A 32 -11.16 -29.43 6.40
C PRO A 32 -10.35 -28.75 7.53
N ALA A 33 -10.71 -27.52 7.89
CA ALA A 33 -10.04 -26.78 8.97
C ALA A 33 -10.06 -27.52 10.33
N ALA A 34 -11.09 -28.32 10.60
CA ALA A 34 -11.15 -29.16 11.78
C ALA A 34 -10.07 -30.25 11.77
N GLU A 35 -9.80 -30.86 10.61
CA GLU A 35 -8.74 -31.86 10.45
C GLU A 35 -7.37 -31.24 10.57
N ILE A 36 -7.12 -30.04 10.03
CA ILE A 36 -5.85 -29.33 10.22
C ILE A 36 -5.60 -29.04 11.70
N ARG A 37 -6.62 -28.59 12.44
CA ARG A 37 -6.51 -28.35 13.89
C ARG A 37 -6.22 -29.64 14.65
N ALA A 38 -6.88 -30.73 14.30
CA ALA A 38 -6.63 -32.04 14.91
C ALA A 38 -5.23 -32.55 14.56
N LEU A 39 -4.78 -32.40 13.30
CA LEU A 39 -3.44 -32.76 12.84
C LEU A 39 -2.36 -32.00 13.61
N ARG A 40 -2.55 -30.69 13.82
CA ARG A 40 -1.65 -29.87 14.63
C ARG A 40 -1.50 -30.39 16.06
N THR A 41 -2.59 -30.83 16.69
CA THR A 41 -2.59 -31.26 18.09
C THR A 41 -2.17 -32.72 18.26
N GLU A 42 -2.59 -33.61 17.36
CA GLU A 42 -2.44 -35.06 17.50
C GLU A 42 -1.21 -35.61 16.76
N ALA A 43 -0.79 -34.98 15.66
CA ALA A 43 0.34 -35.44 14.83
C ALA A 43 1.11 -34.26 14.20
N PRO A 44 1.78 -33.41 15.00
CA PRO A 44 2.45 -32.19 14.53
C PRO A 44 3.57 -32.45 13.51
N ASN A 45 4.24 -33.60 13.58
CA ASN A 45 5.26 -33.99 12.60
C ASN A 45 4.66 -34.16 11.19
N ASN A 46 3.49 -34.78 11.08
CA ASN A 46 2.80 -34.93 9.78
C ASN A 46 2.39 -33.58 9.21
N LEU A 47 1.97 -32.63 10.05
CA LEU A 47 1.69 -31.26 9.61
C LEU A 47 2.96 -30.58 9.08
N ALA A 48 4.09 -30.74 9.78
CA ALA A 48 5.36 -30.20 9.31
C ALA A 48 5.78 -30.78 7.95
N THR A 49 5.64 -32.09 7.77
CA THR A 49 5.91 -32.75 6.47
C THR A 49 4.97 -32.26 5.37
N LEU A 50 3.67 -32.11 5.66
CA LEU A 50 2.70 -31.56 4.70
C LEU A 50 3.13 -30.15 4.24
N CYS A 51 3.49 -29.27 5.18
CA CYS A 51 4.00 -27.93 4.87
C CYS A 51 5.29 -27.99 4.05
N TYR A 52 6.22 -28.88 4.41
CA TYR A 52 7.48 -29.06 3.68
C TYR A 52 7.22 -29.49 2.22
N LYS A 53 6.40 -30.51 2.01
CA LYS A 53 6.03 -31.01 0.68
C LYS A 53 5.28 -29.96 -0.15
N ALA A 54 4.43 -29.15 0.49
CA ALA A 54 3.77 -28.03 -0.18
C ALA A 54 4.78 -26.97 -0.67
N ILE A 55 5.75 -26.60 0.17
CA ILE A 55 6.81 -25.65 -0.19
C ILE A 55 7.71 -26.22 -1.29
N GLU A 56 8.11 -27.49 -1.19
CA GLU A 56 8.87 -28.20 -2.22
C GLU A 56 8.14 -28.16 -3.56
N ARG A 57 6.82 -28.40 -3.55
CA ARG A 57 6.01 -28.32 -4.77
C ARG A 57 5.95 -26.92 -5.36
N ILE A 58 5.79 -25.89 -4.53
CA ILE A 58 5.81 -24.49 -4.97
C ILE A 58 7.17 -24.14 -5.59
N ALA A 59 8.28 -24.58 -4.98
CA ALA A 59 9.62 -24.37 -5.50
C ALA A 59 9.80 -25.04 -6.88
N GLN A 60 9.37 -26.30 -7.03
CA GLN A 60 9.43 -27.01 -8.32
C GLN A 60 8.62 -26.30 -9.42
N VAL A 61 7.41 -25.82 -9.11
CA VAL A 61 6.58 -25.08 -10.07
C VAL A 61 7.26 -23.76 -10.45
N SER A 62 7.83 -23.06 -9.47
CA SER A 62 8.58 -21.82 -9.69
C SER A 62 9.79 -22.02 -10.61
N GLU A 63 10.53 -23.12 -10.48
CA GLU A 63 11.70 -23.43 -11.33
C GLU A 63 11.30 -23.81 -12.78
N SER A 64 10.14 -24.44 -12.96
CA SER A 64 9.62 -24.82 -14.28
C SER A 64 9.07 -23.65 -15.10
N ALA A 65 8.74 -22.53 -14.45
CA ALA A 65 8.21 -21.34 -15.08
C ALA A 65 9.33 -20.47 -15.69
N SER A 66 9.89 -20.89 -16.83
CA SER A 66 10.81 -20.03 -17.60
C SER A 66 10.08 -19.07 -18.55
N PRO A 67 10.57 -17.84 -18.75
CA PRO A 67 9.82 -16.76 -19.41
C PRO A 67 9.91 -16.84 -20.94
N THR A 68 8.77 -16.64 -21.60
CA THR A 68 8.73 -16.14 -22.98
C THR A 68 8.05 -14.77 -22.99
N THR A 69 8.79 -13.70 -23.27
CA THR A 69 8.54 -12.66 -24.30
C THR A 69 9.64 -11.58 -24.19
N LYS A 70 10.03 -11.04 -25.34
CA LYS A 70 11.22 -10.23 -25.65
C LYS A 70 11.21 -8.80 -25.08
N ASP A 71 12.42 -8.31 -24.80
CA ASP A 71 12.92 -6.92 -24.74
C ASP A 71 11.85 -5.81 -24.69
N GLN A 72 11.61 -5.27 -23.50
CA GLN A 72 10.95 -3.97 -23.30
C GLN A 72 11.81 -3.06 -22.43
N THR A 73 12.40 -2.03 -23.04
CA THR A 73 13.08 -0.96 -22.33
C THR A 73 12.06 -0.06 -21.63
N THR A 74 12.05 -0.09 -20.29
CA THR A 74 11.16 0.72 -19.46
C THR A 74 11.92 1.87 -18.80
N ASP A 75 11.39 3.08 -18.91
CA ASP A 75 11.87 4.26 -18.18
C ASP A 75 11.13 4.37 -16.83
N PHE A 76 11.44 3.43 -15.92
CA PHE A 76 10.83 3.42 -14.58
C PHE A 76 11.52 4.48 -13.71
N THR A 77 10.73 5.35 -13.07
CA THR A 77 11.19 6.52 -12.29
C THR A 77 12.07 6.16 -11.07
N VAL A 78 12.11 4.87 -10.68
CA VAL A 78 12.84 4.35 -9.52
C VAL A 78 13.64 3.09 -9.89
N HIS A 79 14.97 3.19 -9.91
CA HIS A 79 15.83 2.05 -10.21
C HIS A 79 16.14 1.20 -8.97
N SER A 80 16.40 -0.11 -9.19
CA SER A 80 16.96 -1.00 -8.17
C SER A 80 18.27 -0.47 -7.62
N ILE A 81 18.56 -0.71 -6.34
CA ILE A 81 19.81 -0.28 -5.71
C ILE A 81 20.96 -1.15 -6.26
N PRO A 82 22.01 -0.58 -6.87
CA PRO A 82 23.17 -1.36 -7.29
C PRO A 82 23.92 -1.86 -6.05
N LYS A 83 24.25 -3.16 -6.02
CA LYS A 83 25.11 -3.72 -4.97
C LYS A 83 26.56 -3.26 -5.20
N SER A 84 27.23 -2.78 -4.16
CA SER A 84 28.64 -2.46 -4.19
C SER A 84 29.49 -3.73 -4.04
N GLY A 85 30.02 -4.25 -5.15
CA GLY A 85 30.93 -5.41 -5.20
C GLY A 85 31.47 -5.65 -6.62
N PRO A 86 32.56 -6.42 -6.80
CA PRO A 86 33.06 -6.78 -8.12
C PRO A 86 32.01 -7.63 -8.85
N GLU A 87 31.57 -7.15 -10.02
CA GLU A 87 30.56 -7.79 -10.85
C GLU A 87 30.96 -9.22 -11.23
N GLY A 88 30.19 -10.20 -10.75
CA GLY A 88 30.33 -11.60 -11.12
C GLY A 88 29.51 -11.93 -12.36
N PRO A 89 29.82 -13.02 -13.09
CA PRO A 89 29.02 -13.46 -14.24
C PRO A 89 27.56 -13.83 -13.90
N GLU A 90 27.19 -13.92 -12.61
CA GLU A 90 25.79 -14.03 -12.15
C GLU A 90 25.04 -12.68 -12.09
N ASP A 91 25.75 -11.54 -12.08
CA ASP A 91 25.14 -10.19 -12.10
C ASP A 91 24.58 -9.82 -13.49
N MET A 92 24.99 -10.57 -14.52
CA MET A 92 24.46 -10.48 -15.89
C MET A 92 23.03 -11.03 -16.01
N HIS A 93 22.49 -11.61 -14.93
CA HIS A 93 21.09 -12.02 -14.79
C HIS A 93 20.25 -11.05 -13.94
N THR A 94 20.59 -9.76 -13.97
CA THR A 94 19.61 -8.66 -13.77
C THR A 94 18.57 -8.65 -14.91
N ILE A 95 18.02 -9.83 -15.24
CA ILE A 95 16.89 -10.04 -16.14
C ILE A 95 15.86 -8.97 -15.80
N ASP A 96 15.52 -8.17 -16.79
CA ASP A 96 14.84 -6.90 -16.69
C ASP A 96 13.75 -6.90 -15.60
N SER A 97 14.06 -6.31 -14.45
CA SER A 97 13.19 -6.33 -13.26
C SER A 97 11.79 -5.77 -13.54
N CYS A 98 11.64 -5.01 -14.61
CA CYS A 98 10.37 -4.44 -15.05
C CYS A 98 9.52 -5.41 -15.89
N GLU A 99 10.07 -6.47 -16.48
CA GLU A 99 9.30 -7.49 -17.23
C GLU A 99 8.29 -8.23 -16.35
N TYR A 100 8.58 -8.32 -15.05
CA TYR A 100 7.69 -8.92 -14.06
C TYR A 100 6.56 -7.98 -13.61
N ILE A 101 6.55 -6.71 -14.05
CA ILE A 101 5.46 -5.79 -13.73
C ILE A 101 4.20 -6.21 -14.51
N TRP A 102 3.15 -6.59 -13.79
CA TRP A 102 1.94 -7.14 -14.42
C TRP A 102 0.79 -6.13 -14.54
N GLN A 103 1.01 -4.88 -14.13
CA GLN A 103 0.01 -3.83 -14.24
C GLN A 103 0.62 -2.48 -14.62
N SER A 104 0.02 -1.82 -15.62
CA SER A 104 0.45 -0.52 -16.09
C SER A 104 0.00 0.60 -15.16
N GLY A 105 0.80 1.66 -15.10
CA GLY A 105 0.63 2.80 -14.22
C GLY A 105 1.96 3.51 -13.99
N VAL A 106 2.27 3.79 -12.73
CA VAL A 106 3.51 4.45 -12.31
C VAL A 106 4.72 3.73 -12.89
N GLY A 107 5.56 4.46 -13.61
CA GLY A 107 6.83 3.99 -14.17
C GLY A 107 6.73 2.86 -15.21
N PHE A 108 5.54 2.39 -15.57
CA PHE A 108 5.36 1.24 -16.47
C PHE A 108 4.11 1.39 -17.34
N ALA A 109 4.31 1.68 -18.63
CA ALA A 109 3.21 2.06 -19.52
C ALA A 109 2.44 0.88 -20.14
N GLN A 110 3.09 -0.27 -20.34
CA GLN A 110 2.52 -1.40 -21.07
C GLN A 110 2.55 -2.66 -20.23
N ALA A 111 1.39 -3.11 -19.74
CA ALA A 111 1.27 -4.38 -19.07
C ALA A 111 0.85 -5.51 -20.02
N PRO A 112 1.18 -6.77 -19.68
CA PRO A 112 0.58 -7.93 -20.32
C PRO A 112 -0.95 -7.85 -20.31
N ALA A 113 -1.60 -8.51 -21.27
CA ALA A 113 -3.06 -8.58 -21.31
C ALA A 113 -3.61 -9.17 -20.00
N VAL A 114 -4.70 -8.57 -19.50
CA VAL A 114 -5.37 -9.03 -18.29
C VAL A 114 -5.85 -10.47 -18.47
N ASN A 115 -5.52 -11.33 -17.52
CA ASN A 115 -5.93 -12.72 -17.49
C ASN A 115 -6.58 -13.02 -16.13
N VAL A 116 -7.87 -13.38 -16.16
CA VAL A 116 -8.68 -13.62 -14.96
C VAL A 116 -8.12 -14.75 -14.10
N ILE A 117 -7.57 -15.80 -14.71
CA ILE A 117 -6.95 -16.92 -13.99
C ILE A 117 -5.69 -16.44 -13.26
N HIS A 118 -4.88 -15.61 -13.92
CA HIS A 118 -3.69 -15.04 -13.28
C HIS A 118 -4.07 -14.10 -12.13
N ASP A 119 -5.11 -13.28 -12.28
CA ASP A 119 -5.57 -12.41 -11.20
C ASP A 119 -6.12 -13.22 -10.02
N SER A 120 -6.83 -14.32 -10.27
CA SER A 120 -7.27 -15.27 -9.24
C SER A 120 -6.06 -15.90 -8.52
N ASN A 121 -5.08 -16.41 -9.25
CA ASN A 121 -3.89 -17.04 -8.66
C ASN A 121 -3.08 -16.03 -7.83
N ARG A 122 -2.89 -14.80 -8.34
CA ARG A 122 -2.23 -13.72 -7.60
C ARG A 122 -2.99 -13.38 -6.32
N THR A 123 -4.31 -13.30 -6.37
CA THR A 123 -5.14 -13.02 -5.20
C THR A 123 -4.85 -14.00 -4.08
N GLU A 124 -4.80 -15.30 -4.40
CA GLU A 124 -4.59 -16.34 -3.40
C GLU A 124 -3.16 -16.38 -2.86
N ILE A 125 -2.16 -16.14 -3.72
CA ILE A 125 -0.76 -15.98 -3.28
C ILE A 125 -0.62 -14.78 -2.35
N LEU A 126 -1.22 -13.64 -2.69
CA LEU A 126 -1.17 -12.44 -1.87
C LEU A 126 -1.92 -12.62 -0.55
N LYS A 127 -3.03 -13.37 -0.51
CA LYS A 127 -3.71 -13.73 0.75
C LYS A 127 -2.83 -14.58 1.66
N LEU A 128 -2.08 -15.52 1.08
CA LEU A 128 -1.11 -16.31 1.83
C LEU A 128 0.00 -15.41 2.42
N ILE A 129 0.55 -14.51 1.61
CA ILE A 129 1.56 -13.53 2.06
C ILE A 129 1.01 -12.64 3.17
N LEU A 130 -0.22 -12.12 3.01
CA LEU A 130 -0.89 -11.31 4.02
C LEU A 130 -1.10 -12.08 5.34
N THR A 131 -1.38 -13.38 5.26
CA THR A 131 -1.47 -14.24 6.44
C THR A 131 -0.13 -14.32 7.17
N CYS A 132 0.99 -14.43 6.44
CA CYS A 132 2.33 -14.38 7.04
C CYS A 132 2.63 -13.00 7.67
N PHE A 133 2.17 -11.91 7.05
CA PHE A 133 2.32 -10.55 7.61
C PHE A 133 1.47 -10.31 8.85
N SER A 134 0.46 -11.15 9.07
CA SER A 134 -0.47 -11.00 10.19
C SER A 134 0.06 -11.61 11.50
N GLU A 135 1.33 -12.04 11.58
CA GLU A 135 1.93 -12.62 12.80
C GLU A 135 1.65 -11.78 14.06
N THR A 136 1.74 -10.44 13.94
CA THR A 136 1.55 -9.49 15.03
C THR A 136 0.17 -9.56 15.68
N ILE A 137 -0.88 -10.01 14.98
CA ILE A 137 -2.25 -10.09 15.56
C ILE A 137 -2.37 -11.21 16.61
N TYR A 138 -1.40 -12.13 16.64
CA TYR A 138 -1.37 -13.26 17.56
C TYR A 138 -0.43 -13.03 18.76
N LEU A 139 0.24 -11.87 18.80
CA LEU A 139 1.18 -11.50 19.86
C LEU A 139 0.47 -10.61 20.90
N GLU A 140 0.93 -10.69 22.15
CA GLU A 140 0.54 -9.70 23.15
C GLU A 140 1.16 -8.33 22.83
N GLN A 141 0.54 -7.24 23.32
CA GLN A 141 0.97 -5.88 22.99
C GLN A 141 2.46 -5.65 23.27
N GLU A 142 3.00 -6.10 24.40
CA GLU A 142 4.42 -5.90 24.73
C GLU A 142 5.36 -6.64 23.78
N GLU A 143 4.98 -7.82 23.30
CA GLU A 143 5.77 -8.63 22.38
C GLU A 143 5.69 -8.08 20.96
N ALA A 144 4.51 -7.65 20.54
CA ALA A 144 4.27 -6.99 19.25
C ALA A 144 5.12 -5.72 19.06
N HIS A 145 5.40 -4.96 20.12
CA HIS A 145 6.26 -3.77 20.05
C HIS A 145 7.76 -4.09 20.00
N ARG A 146 8.16 -5.31 20.38
CA ARG A 146 9.57 -5.74 20.46
C ARG A 146 10.01 -6.61 19.30
N SER A 147 9.06 -7.29 18.65
CA SER A 147 9.32 -8.21 17.56
C SER A 147 8.99 -7.56 16.22
N GLU A 148 9.97 -7.52 15.32
CA GLU A 148 9.72 -7.19 13.91
C GLU A 148 9.13 -8.40 13.19
N ASN A 149 8.18 -8.15 12.28
CA ASN A 149 7.65 -9.19 11.43
C ASN A 149 8.69 -9.57 10.36
N ARG A 150 9.36 -10.71 10.56
CA ARG A 150 10.43 -11.21 9.67
C ARG A 150 10.00 -11.38 8.22
N TRP A 151 8.72 -11.69 7.98
CA TRP A 151 8.19 -11.81 6.63
C TRP A 151 8.13 -10.45 5.94
N VAL A 152 7.65 -9.42 6.64
CA VAL A 152 7.62 -8.04 6.11
C VAL A 152 9.04 -7.51 5.91
N THR A 153 9.93 -7.73 6.87
CA THR A 153 11.35 -7.35 6.77
C THR A 153 12.00 -7.98 5.54
N PHE A 154 11.86 -9.29 5.34
CA PHE A 154 12.40 -9.96 4.14
C PHE A 154 11.73 -9.47 2.85
N PHE A 155 10.41 -9.35 2.84
CA PHE A 155 9.65 -8.97 1.64
C PHE A 155 10.02 -7.57 1.13
N THR A 156 10.38 -6.68 2.04
CA THR A 156 10.75 -5.30 1.74
C THR A 156 12.26 -5.06 1.70
N SER A 157 13.11 -6.05 1.98
CA SER A 157 14.57 -5.86 1.98
C SER A 157 15.23 -6.06 0.61
N THR A 158 16.52 -5.72 0.54
CA THR A 158 17.39 -5.96 -0.62
C THR A 158 17.66 -7.44 -0.92
N ALA A 159 17.28 -8.35 -0.01
CA ALA A 159 17.33 -9.79 -0.27
C ALA A 159 16.24 -10.22 -1.27
N ASN A 160 15.11 -9.50 -1.32
CA ASN A 160 14.04 -9.75 -2.28
C ASN A 160 14.38 -9.12 -3.64
N ARG A 161 14.87 -9.94 -4.58
CA ARG A 161 15.20 -9.52 -5.96
C ARG A 161 13.98 -9.00 -6.74
N HIS A 162 12.75 -9.31 -6.31
CA HIS A 162 11.51 -8.92 -6.98
C HIS A 162 10.79 -7.76 -6.28
N ALA A 163 11.41 -7.09 -5.29
CA ALA A 163 10.78 -6.02 -4.52
C ALA A 163 10.20 -4.90 -5.41
N LEU A 164 10.95 -4.45 -6.43
CA LEU A 164 10.51 -3.40 -7.35
C LEU A 164 9.28 -3.81 -8.18
N PRO A 165 9.30 -4.92 -8.95
CA PRO A 165 8.13 -5.33 -9.71
C PRO A 165 6.90 -5.64 -8.85
N LEU A 166 7.09 -6.18 -7.63
CA LEU A 166 6.01 -6.37 -6.66
C LEU A 166 5.41 -5.03 -6.24
N PHE A 167 6.23 -4.09 -5.77
CA PHE A 167 5.79 -2.75 -5.38
C PHE A 167 5.02 -2.05 -6.51
N ALA A 168 5.62 -1.98 -7.69
CA ALA A 168 5.03 -1.31 -8.86
C ALA A 168 3.68 -1.94 -9.25
N SER A 169 3.62 -3.27 -9.30
CA SER A 169 2.40 -3.96 -9.71
C SER A 169 1.28 -3.82 -8.68
N LEU A 170 1.58 -3.91 -7.39
CA LEU A 170 0.59 -3.73 -6.32
C LEU A 170 0.03 -2.30 -6.35
N LEU A 171 0.91 -1.28 -6.43
CA LEU A 171 0.52 0.13 -6.53
C LEU A 171 -0.37 0.36 -7.75
N ASN A 172 0.06 -0.14 -8.92
CA ASN A 172 -0.65 0.07 -10.17
C ASN A 172 -1.99 -0.69 -10.22
N VAL A 173 -2.09 -1.88 -9.63
CA VAL A 173 -3.37 -2.62 -9.51
C VAL A 173 -4.40 -1.81 -8.74
N VAL A 174 -4.00 -1.23 -7.60
CA VAL A 174 -4.90 -0.39 -6.78
C VAL A 174 -5.27 0.89 -7.53
N CYS A 175 -4.30 1.65 -8.01
CA CYS A 175 -4.54 2.96 -8.61
C CYS A 175 -5.23 2.88 -9.99
N ALA A 176 -5.09 1.78 -10.73
CA ALA A 176 -5.78 1.57 -12.01
C ALA A 176 -7.20 1.00 -11.86
N TYR A 177 -7.58 0.50 -10.68
CA TYR A 177 -8.87 -0.18 -10.51
C TYR A 177 -10.05 0.77 -10.72
N ASP A 178 -11.00 0.35 -11.57
CA ASP A 178 -12.24 1.06 -11.83
C ASP A 178 -13.45 0.18 -11.45
N PRO A 179 -14.12 0.47 -10.33
CA PRO A 179 -15.26 -0.33 -9.86
C PRO A 179 -16.54 -0.11 -10.68
N VAL A 180 -16.56 0.91 -11.56
CA VAL A 180 -17.74 1.25 -12.38
C VAL A 180 -17.64 0.60 -13.76
N GLY A 181 -16.42 0.46 -14.30
CA GLY A 181 -16.16 -0.16 -15.59
C GLY A 181 -16.87 0.59 -16.72
N LEU A 182 -17.74 -0.09 -17.48
CA LEU A 182 -18.46 0.51 -18.61
C LEU A 182 -19.52 1.55 -18.18
N GLY A 183 -19.77 1.75 -16.89
CA GLY A 183 -20.76 2.73 -16.41
C GLY A 183 -22.22 2.35 -16.66
N VAL A 184 -22.47 1.08 -17.00
CA VAL A 184 -23.80 0.55 -17.23
C VAL A 184 -24.51 0.32 -15.88
N PRO A 185 -25.75 0.82 -15.69
CA PRO A 185 -26.52 0.57 -14.48
C PRO A 185 -26.69 -0.93 -14.19
N TYR A 186 -26.52 -1.32 -12.93
CA TYR A 186 -26.65 -2.71 -12.45
C TYR A 186 -25.66 -3.72 -13.05
N ASN A 187 -24.61 -3.27 -13.72
CA ASN A 187 -23.58 -4.15 -14.31
C ASN A 187 -23.02 -5.16 -13.29
N HIS A 188 -22.82 -4.71 -12.05
CA HIS A 188 -22.29 -5.52 -10.95
C HIS A 188 -23.26 -6.61 -10.44
N LEU A 189 -24.54 -6.56 -10.81
CA LEU A 189 -25.49 -7.64 -10.51
C LEU A 189 -25.46 -8.73 -11.58
N MET A 190 -25.06 -8.37 -12.80
CA MET A 190 -25.01 -9.29 -13.95
C MET A 190 -23.63 -9.93 -14.13
N PHE A 191 -22.57 -9.21 -13.77
CA PHE A 191 -21.20 -9.65 -13.94
C PHE A 191 -20.43 -9.56 -12.63
N SER A 192 -19.79 -10.67 -12.26
CA SER A 192 -18.90 -10.72 -11.10
C SER A 192 -17.62 -9.96 -11.41
N ASP A 193 -17.25 -9.05 -10.52
CA ASP A 193 -15.97 -8.38 -10.58
C ASP A 193 -14.88 -9.28 -9.99
N SER A 194 -14.17 -9.97 -10.88
CA SER A 194 -13.10 -10.89 -10.50
C SER A 194 -11.82 -10.17 -10.05
N ARG A 195 -11.74 -8.84 -10.19
CA ARG A 195 -10.51 -8.08 -9.97
C ARG A 195 -10.51 -7.34 -8.65
N GLU A 196 -11.67 -6.96 -8.12
CA GLU A 196 -11.78 -6.35 -6.79
C GLU A 196 -11.05 -7.14 -5.69
N PRO A 197 -11.14 -8.50 -5.61
CA PRO A 197 -10.43 -9.24 -4.57
C PRO A 197 -8.90 -9.10 -4.64
N LEU A 198 -8.34 -9.00 -5.86
CA LEU A 198 -6.91 -8.77 -6.06
C LEU A 198 -6.52 -7.36 -5.58
N VAL A 199 -7.37 -6.37 -5.86
CA VAL A 199 -7.15 -4.98 -5.47
C VAL A 199 -7.18 -4.82 -3.95
N GLU A 200 -8.14 -5.46 -3.29
CA GLU A 200 -8.30 -5.42 -1.84
C GLU A 200 -7.06 -5.97 -1.12
N VAL A 201 -6.61 -7.17 -1.51
CA VAL A 201 -5.41 -7.78 -0.89
C VAL A 201 -4.13 -7.02 -1.24
N ALA A 202 -4.03 -6.46 -2.45
CA ALA A 202 -2.88 -5.64 -2.84
C ALA A 202 -2.81 -4.35 -2.00
N LEU A 203 -3.95 -3.70 -1.78
CA LEU A 203 -4.06 -2.51 -0.94
C LEU A 203 -3.70 -2.82 0.52
N GLN A 204 -4.16 -3.95 1.08
CA GLN A 204 -3.81 -4.39 2.43
C GLN A 204 -2.31 -4.63 2.59
N ILE A 205 -1.69 -5.31 1.61
CA ILE A 205 -0.23 -5.51 1.59
C ILE A 205 0.51 -4.17 1.54
N LEU A 206 0.06 -3.21 0.72
CA LEU A 206 0.67 -1.87 0.66
C LEU A 206 0.53 -1.12 1.99
N CYS A 207 -0.61 -1.25 2.69
CA CYS A 207 -0.80 -0.61 4.00
C CYS A 207 0.21 -1.10 5.04
N ILE A 208 0.56 -2.39 5.01
CA ILE A 208 1.53 -3.01 5.91
C ILE A 208 2.96 -2.68 5.49
N THR A 209 3.28 -2.82 4.20
CA THR A 209 4.65 -2.69 3.69
C THR A 209 5.12 -1.24 3.54
N LEU A 210 4.22 -0.27 3.56
CA LEU A 210 4.55 1.17 3.58
C LEU A 210 4.60 1.76 5.00
N GLU A 211 4.65 0.91 6.02
CA GLU A 211 4.96 1.36 7.38
C GLU A 211 6.46 1.70 7.47
N PRO A 212 6.83 2.95 7.81
CA PRO A 212 8.23 3.27 8.03
C PRO A 212 8.73 2.54 9.27
N ASP A 213 9.95 2.00 9.22
CA ASP A 213 10.57 1.38 10.38
C ASP A 213 10.52 2.38 11.54
N HIS A 214 9.88 1.98 12.64
CA HIS A 214 9.97 2.69 13.90
C HIS A 214 11.40 2.55 14.40
N VAL A 215 12.31 3.37 13.85
CA VAL A 215 13.55 3.67 14.54
C VAL A 215 13.10 4.12 15.91
N ILE A 216 13.45 3.35 16.94
CA ILE A 216 13.37 3.73 18.34
C ILE A 216 14.27 4.96 18.49
N SER A 217 13.75 6.09 18.03
CA SER A 217 14.18 7.40 18.42
C SER A 217 13.55 7.55 19.79
N SER A 218 14.35 7.38 20.83
CA SER A 218 14.05 7.91 22.16
C SER A 218 13.27 9.21 22.02
N PRO A 219 12.20 9.44 22.79
CA PRO A 219 11.32 10.58 22.59
C PRO A 219 12.08 11.86 22.95
N THR A 220 12.74 12.45 21.97
CA THR A 220 13.05 13.86 22.04
C THR A 220 11.78 14.55 21.60
N TYR A 221 10.86 14.70 22.56
CA TYR A 221 9.83 15.72 22.46
C TYR A 221 10.56 17.01 22.14
N SER A 222 10.50 17.41 20.88
CA SER A 222 10.81 18.76 20.48
C SER A 222 9.70 19.59 21.09
N ASN A 223 9.93 20.00 22.34
CA ASN A 223 9.17 21.07 22.96
C ASN A 223 9.28 22.25 22.00
N ALA A 224 8.26 22.44 21.16
CA ALA A 224 7.90 23.76 20.69
C ALA A 224 7.46 24.52 21.94
N SER A 225 8.45 24.96 22.71
CA SER A 225 8.27 25.83 23.86
C SER A 225 7.77 27.16 23.32
N PHE A 226 6.46 27.30 23.43
CA PHE A 226 5.78 28.53 23.83
C PHE A 226 6.65 29.34 24.81
N ARG A 227 7.44 30.27 24.27
CA ARG A 227 8.23 31.37 24.88
C ARG A 227 9.21 31.81 23.78
N ASP A 228 9.01 32.91 23.07
CA ASP A 228 9.19 34.26 23.58
C ASP A 228 8.39 35.29 22.78
N LEU A 229 7.37 35.90 23.41
CA LEU A 229 6.99 37.29 23.12
C LEU A 229 7.73 38.17 24.12
N ASN A 230 8.92 38.65 23.75
CA ASN A 230 9.49 39.95 24.12
C ASN A 230 10.97 40.01 23.76
N SER A 231 11.30 40.60 22.60
CA SER A 231 12.29 41.68 22.55
C SER A 231 12.32 42.29 21.15
N SER A 232 11.90 43.54 21.09
CA SER A 232 12.24 44.53 20.07
C SER A 232 13.75 44.62 19.81
N HIS A 233 14.19 44.60 18.53
CA HIS A 233 15.14 45.56 17.93
C HIS A 233 15.41 45.29 16.43
N ASN A 234 14.95 46.22 15.59
CA ASN A 234 15.59 46.87 14.42
C ASN A 234 16.41 46.10 13.36
N HIS A 235 15.91 46.22 12.11
CA HIS A 235 16.62 46.59 10.85
C HIS A 235 17.27 45.49 9.96
N PRO A 236 17.45 45.73 8.63
CA PRO A 236 16.56 45.16 7.60
C PRO A 236 17.26 44.31 6.52
N CYS A 237 16.40 43.73 5.68
CA CYS A 237 16.57 43.03 4.40
C CYS A 237 17.60 43.64 3.41
N SER A 238 18.30 42.77 2.67
CA SER A 238 18.70 43.03 1.28
C SER A 238 18.90 41.73 0.48
N ASP A 239 18.18 41.65 -0.64
CA ASP A 239 18.35 40.70 -1.74
C ASP A 239 19.69 40.90 -2.47
N VAL A 240 20.31 39.81 -2.95
CA VAL A 240 21.06 39.78 -4.23
C VAL A 240 21.23 38.35 -4.74
N ASP A 241 20.94 38.18 -6.03
CA ASP A 241 21.05 37.01 -6.89
C ASP A 241 22.48 36.42 -6.98
N GLU A 242 22.61 35.11 -7.19
CA GLU A 242 23.54 34.61 -8.21
C GLU A 242 23.20 33.18 -8.71
N GLN A 243 23.09 33.05 -10.02
CA GLN A 243 22.91 31.82 -10.80
C GLN A 243 24.27 31.30 -11.31
N LEU A 244 24.39 29.96 -11.37
CA LEU A 244 25.13 29.13 -12.34
C LEU A 244 26.68 29.22 -12.41
N SER A 245 27.37 28.09 -12.19
CA SER A 245 27.93 27.23 -13.26
C SER A 245 29.09 26.34 -12.78
N LEU A 246 29.30 25.25 -13.54
CA LEU A 246 30.12 24.08 -13.28
C LEU A 246 31.61 24.21 -13.70
N ASN A 247 32.41 23.30 -13.14
CA ASN A 247 33.64 22.62 -13.64
C ASN A 247 34.99 23.04 -13.03
N GLY A 248 35.75 22.02 -12.56
CA GLY A 248 37.21 22.10 -12.39
C GLY A 248 37.86 21.23 -11.30
N THR A 249 38.04 19.94 -11.59
CA THR A 249 39.05 18.94 -11.11
C THR A 249 40.19 19.34 -10.14
N GLY A 250 40.51 18.47 -9.15
CA GLY A 250 41.91 18.27 -8.68
C GLY A 250 42.19 17.77 -7.23
N MET A 251 42.29 16.44 -7.06
CA MET A 251 43.21 15.67 -6.18
C MET A 251 43.20 15.71 -4.62
N THR A 252 42.85 14.53 -4.09
CA THR A 252 43.47 13.73 -2.99
C THR A 252 43.67 14.32 -1.58
N SER A 253 42.90 13.78 -0.63
CA SER A 253 43.45 13.37 0.68
C SER A 253 42.72 12.10 1.15
N GLN A 254 43.50 11.05 1.35
CA GLN A 254 43.08 9.79 1.96
C GLN A 254 42.68 10.05 3.41
N ASN A 255 41.50 9.55 3.82
CA ASN A 255 41.29 9.16 5.19
C ASN A 255 40.43 7.91 5.22
N SER A 256 41.11 6.77 5.41
CA SER A 256 40.50 5.49 5.75
C SER A 256 39.84 5.60 7.12
N GLY A 257 38.53 5.36 7.17
CA GLY A 257 37.76 5.20 8.39
C GLY A 257 36.48 4.44 8.08
N ASN A 258 36.47 3.15 8.39
CA ASN A 258 35.38 2.17 8.36
C ASN A 258 34.01 2.65 7.87
N GLY A 259 33.67 2.27 6.64
CA GLY A 259 32.35 2.43 6.04
C GLY A 259 31.35 1.35 6.48
N ASP A 260 31.09 1.23 7.78
CA ASP A 260 30.21 0.19 8.36
C ASP A 260 29.09 0.76 9.27
N VAL A 261 28.48 1.92 8.94
CA VAL A 261 27.56 2.58 9.90
C VAL A 261 26.21 3.06 9.32
N TRP A 262 25.78 2.69 8.10
CA TRP A 262 24.40 3.00 7.64
C TRP A 262 23.77 1.97 6.67
N ASN A 263 24.13 0.69 6.77
CA ASN A 263 23.29 -0.39 6.22
C ASN A 263 22.23 -0.82 7.24
N ASN A 264 21.49 0.14 7.81
CA ASN A 264 20.16 -0.20 8.34
C ASN A 264 19.35 -0.58 7.10
N GLU A 265 18.97 -1.85 6.99
CA GLU A 265 18.27 -2.42 5.84
C GLU A 265 16.98 -1.63 5.58
N MET A 266 17.06 -0.63 4.69
CA MET A 266 15.92 0.23 4.42
C MET A 266 14.81 -0.60 3.78
N ASN A 267 13.60 -0.49 4.31
CA ASN A 267 12.40 -0.93 3.62
C ASN A 267 12.35 -0.33 2.20
N LEU A 268 12.53 -1.19 1.19
CA LEU A 268 12.60 -0.81 -0.22
C LEU A 268 11.28 -0.23 -0.72
N PHE A 269 10.14 -0.69 -0.21
CA PHE A 269 8.83 -0.17 -0.63
C PHE A 269 8.67 1.29 -0.21
N VAL A 270 9.04 1.62 1.03
CA VAL A 270 9.09 3.01 1.51
C VAL A 270 10.10 3.83 0.70
N ASN A 271 11.28 3.26 0.43
CA ASN A 271 12.31 3.91 -0.40
C ASN A 271 11.77 4.24 -1.80
N TYR A 272 11.12 3.29 -2.46
CA TYR A 272 10.54 3.46 -3.79
C TYR A 272 9.43 4.50 -3.79
N MET A 273 8.50 4.42 -2.82
CA MET A 273 7.42 5.40 -2.67
C MET A 273 7.96 6.83 -2.47
N SER A 274 9.03 6.99 -1.69
CA SER A 274 9.66 8.31 -1.44
C SER A 274 10.33 8.93 -2.68
N ARG A 275 10.71 8.10 -3.66
CA ARG A 275 11.44 8.51 -4.87
C ARG A 275 10.55 8.86 -6.05
N ILE A 276 9.28 8.48 -6.03
CA ILE A 276 8.30 8.92 -7.05
C ILE A 276 8.22 10.46 -7.04
N HIS A 277 8.30 11.09 -8.20
CA HIS A 277 8.36 12.55 -8.29
C HIS A 277 7.78 13.15 -9.58
N ARG A 278 7.40 12.33 -10.57
CA ARG A 278 6.77 12.85 -11.80
C ARG A 278 5.34 13.24 -11.51
N ASP A 279 4.94 14.41 -12.01
CA ASP A 279 3.56 14.91 -11.87
C ASP A 279 2.52 13.95 -12.47
N GLU A 280 2.87 13.24 -13.54
CA GLU A 280 2.01 12.22 -14.19
C GLU A 280 1.77 11.02 -13.25
N ASP A 281 2.81 10.53 -12.58
CA ASP A 281 2.72 9.43 -11.61
C ASP A 281 1.88 9.87 -10.40
N PHE A 282 2.09 11.09 -9.88
CA PHE A 282 1.26 11.65 -8.81
C PHE A 282 -0.20 11.82 -9.21
N ALA A 283 -0.47 12.30 -10.43
CA ALA A 283 -1.82 12.42 -10.96
C ALA A 283 -2.50 11.05 -11.05
N PHE A 284 -1.79 10.03 -11.53
CA PHE A 284 -2.29 8.66 -11.62
C PHE A 284 -2.65 8.10 -10.25
N ILE A 285 -1.75 8.20 -9.26
CA ILE A 285 -1.99 7.74 -7.89
C ILE A 285 -3.19 8.47 -7.27
N LEU A 286 -3.18 9.80 -7.33
CA LEU A 286 -4.21 10.64 -6.73
C LEU A 286 -5.58 10.41 -7.38
N SER A 287 -5.63 10.28 -8.71
CA SER A 287 -6.86 9.98 -9.45
C SER A 287 -7.43 8.61 -9.05
N GLY A 288 -6.58 7.59 -8.93
CA GLY A 288 -6.98 6.26 -8.47
C GLY A 288 -7.61 6.28 -7.08
N ILE A 289 -6.90 6.86 -6.10
CA ILE A 289 -7.39 6.98 -4.71
C ILE A 289 -8.70 7.78 -4.66
N THR A 290 -8.74 8.93 -5.34
CA THR A 290 -9.91 9.81 -5.37
C THR A 290 -11.11 9.12 -6.01
N ARG A 291 -10.92 8.37 -7.10
CA ARG A 291 -11.98 7.59 -7.76
C ARG A 291 -12.60 6.57 -6.81
N LEU A 292 -11.77 5.82 -6.10
CA LEU A 292 -12.25 4.78 -5.19
C LEU A 292 -12.94 5.37 -3.95
N LEU A 293 -12.37 6.41 -3.34
CA LEU A 293 -12.99 7.10 -2.19
C LEU A 293 -14.30 7.81 -2.56
N ASN A 294 -14.43 8.33 -3.79
CA ASN A 294 -15.67 8.96 -4.26
C ASN A 294 -16.73 7.97 -4.75
N ASN A 295 -16.42 6.67 -4.90
CA ASN A 295 -17.38 5.67 -5.36
C ASN A 295 -18.76 5.73 -4.67
N PRO A 296 -18.87 5.81 -3.33
CA PRO A 296 -20.18 5.90 -2.67
C PRO A 296 -20.89 7.25 -2.88
N LEU A 297 -20.18 8.29 -3.33
CA LEU A 297 -20.69 9.64 -3.56
C LEU A 297 -21.19 9.86 -5.00
N VAL A 298 -20.93 8.93 -5.92
CA VAL A 298 -21.37 9.04 -7.31
C VAL A 298 -22.89 9.00 -7.39
N GLN A 299 -23.49 10.10 -7.83
CA GLN A 299 -24.93 10.18 -8.05
C GLN A 299 -25.32 9.35 -9.27
N THR A 300 -26.30 8.48 -9.09
CA THR A 300 -26.91 7.71 -10.17
C THR A 300 -28.40 8.00 -10.20
N TYR A 301 -28.99 8.01 -11.40
CA TYR A 301 -30.44 8.21 -11.57
C TYR A 301 -31.26 7.05 -11.01
N LEU A 302 -30.66 5.86 -10.93
CA LEU A 302 -31.29 4.61 -10.53
C LEU A 302 -30.75 4.16 -9.17
N PRO A 303 -31.61 3.96 -8.16
CA PRO A 303 -31.17 3.50 -6.83
C PRO A 303 -30.43 2.17 -6.90
N GLY A 304 -29.29 2.08 -6.20
CA GLY A 304 -28.50 0.83 -6.14
C GLY A 304 -27.90 0.40 -7.48
N SER A 305 -27.85 1.28 -8.48
CA SER A 305 -27.35 0.92 -9.81
C SER A 305 -25.84 0.89 -9.95
N SER A 306 -25.10 1.51 -9.03
CA SER A 306 -23.64 1.49 -8.97
C SER A 306 -23.13 0.50 -7.93
N LYS A 307 -22.02 -0.17 -8.26
CA LYS A 307 -21.29 -1.02 -7.32
C LYS A 307 -20.70 -0.14 -6.21
N LYS A 308 -20.83 -0.58 -4.96
CA LYS A 308 -20.19 0.04 -3.80
C LYS A 308 -18.97 -0.74 -3.36
N VAL A 309 -17.83 -0.11 -3.56
CA VAL A 309 -16.51 -0.44 -3.04
C VAL A 309 -16.56 -0.61 -1.51
N GLN A 310 -15.77 -1.51 -0.90
CA GLN A 310 -15.77 -1.73 0.58
C GLN A 310 -14.45 -1.40 1.29
N MET A 311 -13.31 -1.37 0.59
CA MET A 311 -11.97 -1.11 1.15
C MET A 311 -11.65 0.37 1.45
N HIS A 312 -12.59 1.12 2.04
CA HIS A 312 -12.39 2.56 2.31
C HIS A 312 -11.41 2.83 3.45
N GLN A 313 -11.39 1.96 4.47
CA GLN A 313 -10.47 2.13 5.60
C GLN A 313 -9.02 2.01 5.14
N GLU A 314 -8.73 0.98 4.34
CA GLU A 314 -7.42 0.73 3.79
C GLU A 314 -7.02 1.83 2.80
N LEU A 315 -7.96 2.37 2.01
CA LEU A 315 -7.68 3.51 1.13
C LEU A 315 -7.26 4.77 1.90
N LEU A 316 -7.90 5.03 3.05
CA LEU A 316 -7.51 6.14 3.93
C LEU A 316 -6.12 5.93 4.53
N VAL A 317 -5.85 4.73 5.06
CA VAL A 317 -4.51 4.38 5.58
C VAL A 317 -3.46 4.53 4.48
N PHE A 318 -3.72 3.99 3.30
CA PHE A 318 -2.82 4.07 2.16
C PHE A 318 -2.54 5.51 1.72
N PHE A 319 -3.58 6.35 1.62
CA PHE A 319 -3.41 7.77 1.31
C PHE A 319 -2.54 8.47 2.36
N TRP A 320 -2.84 8.25 3.65
CA TRP A 320 -2.06 8.79 4.76
C TRP A 320 -0.59 8.38 4.65
N ARG A 321 -0.30 7.09 4.45
CA ARG A 321 1.07 6.57 4.32
C ARG A 321 1.82 7.18 3.14
N ILE A 322 1.21 7.33 1.96
CA ILE A 322 1.87 7.97 0.82
C ILE A 322 2.24 9.42 1.14
N CYS A 323 1.36 10.18 1.81
CA CYS A 323 1.65 11.55 2.23
C CYS A 323 2.80 11.63 3.26
N GLU A 324 2.93 10.62 4.13
CA GLU A 324 4.05 10.52 5.07
C GLU A 324 5.37 10.18 4.37
N CYS A 325 5.38 9.13 3.55
CA CYS A 325 6.57 8.64 2.83
C CYS A 325 7.07 9.63 1.77
N ASN A 326 6.19 10.43 1.16
CA ASN A 326 6.53 11.30 0.04
C ASN A 326 5.97 12.73 0.21
N LYS A 327 6.81 13.62 0.74
CA LYS A 327 6.44 15.05 0.91
C LYS A 327 6.17 15.77 -0.41
N LYS A 328 6.74 15.33 -1.54
CA LYS A 328 6.45 15.90 -2.87
C LYS A 328 5.03 15.58 -3.29
N PHE A 329 4.56 14.35 -3.07
CA PHE A 329 3.17 13.97 -3.29
C PHE A 329 2.22 14.77 -2.40
N MET A 330 2.52 14.89 -1.11
CA MET A 330 1.74 15.71 -0.18
C MET A 330 1.61 17.16 -0.67
N TYR A 331 2.71 17.78 -1.09
CA TYR A 331 2.69 19.12 -1.67
C TYR A 331 1.88 19.19 -2.98
N TYR A 332 2.01 18.18 -3.85
CA TYR A 332 1.23 18.08 -5.09
C TYR A 332 -0.28 18.07 -4.82
N VAL A 333 -0.74 17.26 -3.86
CA VAL A 333 -2.14 17.21 -3.41
C VAL A 333 -2.63 18.59 -2.97
N LEU A 334 -1.86 19.26 -2.11
CA LEU A 334 -2.21 20.55 -1.52
C LEU A 334 -2.16 21.73 -2.50
N LYS A 335 -1.29 21.65 -3.51
CA LYS A 335 -1.22 22.63 -4.60
C LYS A 335 -2.43 22.49 -5.52
N SER A 336 -2.94 21.28 -5.71
CA SER A 336 -4.09 21.01 -6.58
C SER A 336 -5.41 21.43 -5.94
N SER A 337 -6.43 21.70 -6.75
CA SER A 337 -7.81 21.77 -6.25
C SER A 337 -8.37 20.40 -5.87
N GLN A 338 -7.71 19.32 -6.32
CA GLN A 338 -8.10 17.93 -6.08
C GLN A 338 -8.10 17.55 -4.60
N VAL A 339 -7.44 18.31 -3.73
CA VAL A 339 -7.55 18.11 -2.27
C VAL A 339 -9.01 18.19 -1.80
N LEU A 340 -9.85 19.04 -2.40
CA LEU A 340 -11.26 19.11 -2.04
C LEU A 340 -12.03 17.85 -2.47
N ASP A 341 -11.65 17.26 -3.60
CA ASP A 341 -12.22 16.01 -4.11
C ASP A 341 -11.84 14.81 -3.22
N LEU A 342 -10.81 14.94 -2.38
CA LEU A 342 -10.48 14.00 -1.30
C LEU A 342 -11.17 14.33 0.02
N ILE A 343 -11.26 15.61 0.40
CA ILE A 343 -11.86 16.01 1.68
C ILE A 343 -13.32 15.56 1.77
N VAL A 344 -14.10 15.74 0.70
CA VAL A 344 -15.54 15.40 0.72
C VAL A 344 -15.78 13.91 1.04
N PRO A 345 -15.16 12.92 0.36
CA PRO A 345 -15.30 11.52 0.74
C PRO A 345 -14.72 11.18 2.11
N ILE A 346 -13.60 11.79 2.53
CA ILE A 346 -13.06 11.60 3.89
C ILE A 346 -14.13 11.99 4.93
N LEU A 347 -14.71 13.18 4.80
CA LEU A 347 -15.76 13.66 5.70
C LEU A 347 -17.02 12.82 5.64
N TYR A 348 -17.41 12.33 4.46
CA TYR A 348 -18.54 11.41 4.30
C TYR A 348 -18.33 10.11 5.08
N HIS A 349 -17.14 9.50 4.96
CA HIS A 349 -16.82 8.26 5.68
C HIS A 349 -16.73 8.45 7.19
N LEU A 350 -16.15 9.57 7.64
CA LEU A 350 -16.13 9.95 9.05
C LEU A 350 -17.55 10.11 9.59
N ASN A 351 -18.39 10.89 8.91
CA ASN A 351 -19.77 11.14 9.34
C ASN A 351 -20.58 9.84 9.38
N ASN A 352 -20.46 8.97 8.39
CA ASN A 352 -21.21 7.71 8.38
C ASN A 352 -20.74 6.70 9.43
N SER A 353 -19.48 6.81 9.87
CA SER A 353 -18.90 5.90 10.86
C SER A 353 -19.12 6.36 12.30
N ARG A 354 -19.58 7.61 12.51
CA ARG A 354 -19.64 8.28 13.82
C ARG A 354 -20.38 7.54 14.93
N ASN A 355 -21.38 6.73 14.58
CA ASN A 355 -22.22 5.99 15.54
C ASN A 355 -21.81 4.51 15.69
N ASP A 356 -20.76 4.06 15.01
CA ASP A 356 -20.34 2.67 14.97
C ASP A 356 -18.97 2.50 15.65
N GLN A 357 -18.97 1.98 16.88
CA GLN A 357 -17.75 1.75 17.66
C GLN A 357 -16.77 0.80 16.95
N SER A 358 -17.24 -0.10 16.09
CA SER A 358 -16.38 -1.00 15.33
C SER A 358 -15.53 -0.27 14.28
N ARG A 359 -15.88 0.99 13.95
CA ARG A 359 -15.21 1.83 12.95
C ARG A 359 -14.35 2.94 13.54
N ILE A 360 -14.06 2.89 14.84
CA ILE A 360 -13.25 3.92 15.50
C ILE A 360 -11.86 4.08 14.85
N GLY A 361 -11.26 2.99 14.36
CA GLY A 361 -9.99 3.04 13.63
C GLY A 361 -10.07 3.88 12.36
N LEU A 362 -11.15 3.75 11.58
CA LEU A 362 -11.41 4.61 10.41
C LEU A 362 -11.54 6.08 10.82
N ILE A 363 -12.26 6.35 11.92
CA ILE A 363 -12.41 7.72 12.44
C ILE A 363 -11.05 8.32 12.80
N HIS A 364 -10.22 7.59 13.55
CA HIS A 364 -8.88 8.06 13.93
C HIS A 364 -8.01 8.35 12.71
N VAL A 365 -7.95 7.45 11.73
CA VAL A 365 -7.16 7.65 10.50
C VAL A 365 -7.66 8.87 9.73
N GLY A 366 -8.97 9.03 9.56
CA GLY A 366 -9.54 10.19 8.87
C GLY A 366 -9.24 11.51 9.59
N VAL A 367 -9.31 11.54 10.93
CA VAL A 367 -8.94 12.72 11.72
C VAL A 367 -7.44 13.02 11.61
N PHE A 368 -6.57 12.02 11.63
CA PHE A 368 -5.13 12.22 11.43
C PHE A 368 -4.80 12.77 10.04
N ILE A 369 -5.49 12.31 8.99
CA ILE A 369 -5.35 12.88 7.65
C ILE A 369 -5.76 14.36 7.65
N LEU A 370 -6.92 14.69 8.24
CA LEU A 370 -7.37 16.07 8.33
C LEU A 370 -6.38 16.95 9.11
N LEU A 371 -5.81 16.43 10.19
CA LEU A 371 -4.78 17.11 10.98
C LEU A 371 -3.52 17.34 10.15
N LEU A 372 -3.02 16.30 9.46
CA LEU A 372 -1.86 16.37 8.57
C LEU A 372 -2.05 17.45 7.49
N LEU A 373 -3.20 17.43 6.80
CA LEU A 373 -3.51 18.41 5.76
C LEU A 373 -3.69 19.83 6.32
N SER A 374 -4.25 19.96 7.53
CA SER A 374 -4.48 21.25 8.19
C SER A 374 -3.19 21.97 8.61
N GLY A 375 -2.07 21.24 8.73
CA GLY A 375 -0.76 21.82 9.00
C GLY A 375 -0.24 22.74 7.89
N GLU A 376 -0.87 22.71 6.71
CA GLU A 376 -0.40 23.41 5.52
C GLU A 376 -1.31 24.58 5.14
N ARG A 377 -0.74 25.78 4.98
CA ARG A 377 -1.51 27.01 4.69
C ARG A 377 -2.38 26.90 3.44
N ASN A 378 -1.89 26.21 2.41
CA ASN A 378 -2.62 26.03 1.15
C ASN A 378 -3.95 25.30 1.37
N PHE A 379 -4.02 24.36 2.30
CA PHE A 379 -5.25 23.65 2.65
C PHE A 379 -6.33 24.62 3.15
N GLY A 380 -5.99 25.47 4.13
CA GLY A 380 -6.90 26.48 4.66
C GLY A 380 -7.41 27.44 3.59
N VAL A 381 -6.55 27.86 2.65
CA VAL A 381 -6.96 28.68 1.50
C VAL A 381 -7.97 27.95 0.62
N ARG A 382 -7.73 26.67 0.31
CA ARG A 382 -8.61 25.85 -0.54
C ARG A 382 -9.98 25.62 0.08
N LEU A 383 -10.07 25.47 1.40
CA LEU A 383 -11.33 25.25 2.11
C LEU A 383 -12.36 26.37 1.91
N ASN A 384 -11.92 27.60 1.61
CA ASN A 384 -12.82 28.73 1.33
C ASN A 384 -13.61 28.59 0.02
N LYS A 385 -13.33 27.57 -0.81
CA LYS A 385 -14.15 27.35 -2.02
C LYS A 385 -15.59 26.99 -1.64
N PRO A 386 -16.61 27.52 -2.36
CA PRO A 386 -18.01 27.19 -2.10
C PRO A 386 -18.28 25.68 -2.19
N TYR A 387 -19.02 25.15 -1.22
CA TYR A 387 -19.48 23.76 -1.23
C TYR A 387 -20.85 23.66 -1.90
N ARG A 388 -20.98 22.77 -2.90
CA ARG A 388 -22.18 22.67 -3.75
C ARG A 388 -22.90 21.33 -3.67
N HIS A 389 -22.31 20.30 -3.06
CA HIS A 389 -22.82 18.92 -3.15
C HIS A 389 -23.66 18.52 -1.93
N ARG A 390 -24.81 19.18 -1.74
CA ARG A 390 -25.59 19.14 -0.48
C ARG A 390 -26.24 17.81 -0.12
N SER A 391 -26.44 16.88 -1.07
CA SER A 391 -27.32 15.70 -0.86
C SER A 391 -26.59 14.42 -0.45
N LEU A 392 -25.28 14.46 -0.24
CA LEU A 392 -24.48 13.24 -0.08
C LEU A 392 -24.06 12.94 1.36
N LEU A 393 -24.03 13.95 2.24
CA LEU A 393 -23.74 13.77 3.66
C LEU A 393 -25.02 13.96 4.48
N ASP A 394 -25.24 13.08 5.45
CA ASP A 394 -26.24 13.24 6.51
C ASP A 394 -25.78 14.33 7.49
N VAL A 395 -25.84 15.58 7.05
CA VAL A 395 -25.49 16.79 7.80
C VAL A 395 -26.60 17.83 7.65
N PRO A 396 -26.78 18.75 8.62
CA PRO A 396 -27.73 19.84 8.50
C PRO A 396 -27.55 20.63 7.20
N VAL A 397 -28.65 21.04 6.56
CA VAL A 397 -28.58 21.82 5.32
C VAL A 397 -27.97 23.19 5.59
N PHE A 398 -26.89 23.53 4.90
CA PHE A 398 -26.22 24.81 5.00
C PHE A 398 -25.86 25.39 3.61
N THR A 399 -25.53 26.68 3.60
CA THR A 399 -24.91 27.35 2.44
C THR A 399 -23.59 27.92 2.89
N GLY A 400 -22.49 27.41 2.36
CA GLY A 400 -21.17 27.80 2.80
C GLY A 400 -20.05 27.21 1.93
N THR A 401 -18.89 27.09 2.54
CA THR A 401 -17.63 26.64 1.98
C THR A 401 -17.31 25.21 2.44
N HIS A 402 -16.20 24.65 1.95
CA HIS A 402 -15.71 23.36 2.45
C HIS A 402 -15.22 23.46 3.90
N ALA A 403 -14.81 24.66 4.35
CA ALA A 403 -14.48 24.91 5.76
C ALA A 403 -15.71 24.70 6.65
N ASP A 404 -16.88 25.21 6.23
CA ASP A 404 -18.12 25.04 6.97
C ASP A 404 -18.52 23.56 7.05
N LEU A 405 -18.39 22.81 5.94
CA LEU A 405 -18.62 21.36 5.94
C LEU A 405 -17.72 20.63 6.95
N LEU A 406 -16.42 20.94 6.93
CA LEU A 406 -15.44 20.35 7.83
C LEU A 406 -15.80 20.61 9.29
N ILE A 407 -16.14 21.85 9.64
CA ILE A 407 -16.52 22.24 11.01
C ILE A 407 -17.80 21.51 11.45
N ILE A 408 -18.81 21.44 10.59
CA ILE A 408 -20.08 20.74 10.89
C ILE A 408 -19.80 19.27 11.20
N VAL A 409 -19.06 18.56 10.34
CA VAL A 409 -18.75 17.14 10.54
C VAL A 409 -17.89 16.93 11.78
N CYS A 410 -16.88 17.78 12.03
CA CYS A 410 -16.09 17.71 13.26
C CYS A 410 -16.94 17.91 14.51
N ASN A 411 -17.90 18.84 14.48
CA ASN A 411 -18.82 19.07 15.60
C ASN A 411 -19.71 17.85 15.87
N GLU A 412 -20.26 17.23 14.82
CA GLU A 412 -21.05 15.99 14.95
C GLU A 412 -20.22 14.84 15.54
N LEU A 413 -18.94 14.72 15.18
CA LEU A 413 -18.05 13.71 15.76
C LEU A 413 -17.77 13.97 17.25
N LEU A 414 -17.56 15.23 17.64
CA LEU A 414 -17.25 15.61 19.03
C LEU A 414 -18.43 15.43 19.98
N VAL A 415 -19.67 15.56 19.50
CA VAL A 415 -20.88 15.39 20.34
C VAL A 415 -21.11 13.91 20.72
N LEU A 416 -20.49 12.98 19.99
CA LEU A 416 -20.66 11.53 20.17
C LEU A 416 -19.52 10.86 20.94
N LEU A 417 -18.41 11.58 21.14
CA LEU A 417 -17.28 11.20 22.01
C LEU A 417 -17.52 11.74 23.43
#